data_AF-A0A6V7ILW9-F1
#
_entry.id   AF-A0A6V7ILW9-F1
#
_cell.length_a   1.000
_cell.length_b   1.000
_cell.length_c   1.000
_cell.angle_alpha   90.00
_cell.angle_beta   90.00
_cell.angle_gamma   90.00
#
_symmetry.space_group_name_H-M   'P 1'
#
loop_
_entity.id
_entity.type
_entity.pdbx_description
1 polymer ?
#
loop_
_entity_poly.entity_id
_entity_poly.type
_entity_poly.pdbx_seq_one_letter_code
_entity_poly.pdbx_strand_id
1 'polypeptide(L)'
;IEDDYTGPQLEDGKVTVKFMQELLKWYKDEKKLPRKYAYKILLDVKAWFMAQPTLVDITIPDDNKFTICGDIHGQFYDLLNIFELNGLPSETNPY
;
A
#
# COMPACT_ATOMS: atom_id res chain seq x y z
N ILE A 1 2.77 13.93 -17.09
CA ILE A 1 2.31 14.36 -15.75
C ILE A 1 1.93 15.81 -15.98
N GLU A 2 0.71 16.21 -15.60
CA GLU A 2 0.32 17.62 -15.77
C GLU A 2 1.31 18.51 -15.01
N ASP A 3 1.67 19.65 -15.59
CA ASP A 3 2.79 20.48 -15.11
C ASP A 3 2.60 21.01 -13.68
N ASP A 4 1.38 20.97 -13.14
CA ASP A 4 1.03 21.42 -11.79
C ASP A 4 0.92 20.28 -10.75
N TYR A 5 1.32 19.06 -11.09
CA TYR A 5 1.21 17.94 -10.14
C TYR A 5 2.26 18.03 -9.01
N THR A 6 1.78 18.35 -7.81
CA THR A 6 2.58 18.48 -6.58
C THR A 6 2.38 17.33 -5.59
N GLY A 7 1.73 16.25 -6.03
CA GLY A 7 1.45 15.08 -5.19
C GLY A 7 2.61 14.06 -5.14
N PRO A 8 2.37 12.89 -4.53
CA PRO A 8 3.37 11.84 -4.35
C PRO A 8 4.00 11.37 -5.67
N GLN A 9 5.32 11.21 -5.69
CA GLN A 9 6.06 10.77 -6.86
C GLN A 9 6.87 9.50 -6.59
N LEU A 10 6.83 8.55 -7.54
CA LEU A 10 7.67 7.35 -7.46
C LEU A 10 9.15 7.73 -7.60
N GLU A 11 9.98 7.27 -6.67
CA GLU A 11 11.44 7.41 -6.72
C GLU A 11 12.00 6.23 -7.54
N ASP A 12 12.74 6.53 -8.62
CA ASP A 12 13.27 5.55 -9.57
C ASP A 12 12.23 4.56 -10.13
N GLY A 13 10.97 4.99 -10.23
CA GLY A 13 9.86 4.16 -10.70
C GLY A 13 9.45 3.04 -9.73
N LYS A 14 9.90 3.11 -8.47
CA LYS A 14 9.57 2.16 -7.41
C LYS A 14 8.69 2.80 -6.34
N VAL A 15 7.86 1.95 -5.71
CA VAL A 15 7.10 2.32 -4.53
C VAL A 15 8.04 2.32 -3.33
N THR A 16 8.08 3.44 -2.59
CA THR A 16 8.87 3.59 -1.36
C THR A 16 7.95 3.89 -0.18
N VAL A 17 8.44 3.69 1.06
CA VAL A 17 7.68 4.01 2.27
C VAL A 17 7.27 5.49 2.28
N LYS A 18 8.18 6.38 1.88
CA LYS A 18 7.90 7.81 1.75
C LYS A 18 6.78 8.09 0.75
N PHE A 19 6.84 7.50 -0.45
CA PHE A 19 5.76 7.61 -1.44
C PHE A 19 4.43 7.14 -0.87
N MET A 20 4.40 6.02 -0.15
CA MET A 20 3.18 5.49 0.46
C MET A 20 2.61 6.43 1.52
N GLN A 21 3.44 6.99 2.41
CA GLN A 21 2.99 7.95 3.42
C GLN A 21 2.41 9.22 2.78
N GLU A 22 3.07 9.75 1.76
CA GLU A 22 2.58 10.90 0.98
C GLU A 22 1.27 10.56 0.26
N LEU A 23 1.14 9.34 -0.29
CA LEU A 23 -0.07 8.87 -0.96
C LEU A 23 -1.26 8.71 -0.02
N LEU A 24 -1.05 8.14 1.18
CA LEU A 24 -2.10 8.02 2.18
C LEU A 24 -2.64 9.40 2.56
N LYS A 25 -1.75 10.39 2.77
CA LYS A 25 -2.14 11.78 3.02
C LYS A 25 -2.88 12.39 1.83
N TRP A 26 -2.38 12.18 0.61
CA TRP A 26 -2.98 12.69 -0.62
C TRP A 26 -4.43 12.19 -0.81
N TYR A 27 -4.67 10.91 -0.52
CA TYR A 27 -6.02 10.33 -0.54
C TYR A 27 -6.88 10.75 0.65
N LYS A 28 -6.30 10.98 1.83
CA LYS A 28 -7.03 11.54 2.98
C LYS A 28 -7.58 12.94 2.66
N ASP A 29 -6.84 13.72 1.87
CA ASP A 29 -7.23 15.02 1.33
C ASP A 29 -8.14 14.93 0.07
N GLU A 30 -8.68 13.75 -0.25
CA GLU A 30 -9.57 13.47 -1.40
C GLU A 30 -8.97 13.79 -2.79
N LYS A 31 -7.63 13.86 -2.88
CA LYS A 31 -6.95 14.14 -4.15
C LYS A 31 -6.69 12.86 -4.93
N LYS A 32 -6.44 12.99 -6.23
CA LYS A 32 -6.30 11.83 -7.13
C LYS A 32 -4.83 11.59 -7.50
N LEU A 33 -4.44 10.31 -7.55
CA LEU A 33 -3.14 9.91 -8.05
C LEU A 33 -3.16 9.96 -9.60
N PRO A 34 -2.12 10.50 -10.25
CA PRO A 34 -1.99 10.48 -11.70
C PRO A 34 -2.06 9.07 -12.27
N ARG A 35 -2.77 8.93 -13.39
CA ARG A 35 -2.98 7.63 -14.06
C ARG A 35 -1.68 6.90 -14.36
N LYS A 36 -0.60 7.60 -14.71
CA LYS A 36 0.72 7.03 -14.98
C LYS A 36 1.26 6.21 -13.79
N TYR A 37 1.15 6.75 -12.57
CA TYR A 37 1.63 6.07 -11.37
C TYR A 37 0.72 4.91 -10.98
N ALA A 38 -0.61 5.10 -11.06
CA ALA A 38 -1.56 4.03 -10.83
C ALA A 38 -1.32 2.84 -11.78
N TYR A 39 -1.08 3.11 -13.08
CA TYR A 39 -0.78 2.07 -14.06
C TYR A 39 0.51 1.32 -13.75
N LYS A 40 1.56 2.02 -13.30
CA LYS A 40 2.83 1.40 -12.91
C LYS A 40 2.64 0.44 -11.74
N ILE A 41 1.94 0.89 -10.68
CA ILE A 41 1.64 0.07 -9.50
C ILE A 41 0.86 -1.19 -9.90
N LEU A 42 -0.16 -1.05 -10.76
CA LEU A 42 -0.96 -2.17 -11.25
C LEU A 42 -0.15 -3.18 -12.07
N LEU A 43 0.78 -2.71 -12.91
CA LEU A 43 1.64 -3.60 -13.70
C LEU A 43 2.62 -4.37 -12.80
N ASP A 44 3.26 -3.69 -11.85
CA ASP A 44 4.22 -4.30 -10.93
C ASP A 44 3.53 -5.34 -10.04
N VAL A 45 2.39 -5.00 -9.46
CA VAL A 45 1.65 -5.91 -8.56
C VAL A 45 1.09 -7.11 -9.34
N LYS A 46 0.63 -6.90 -10.58
CA LYS A 46 0.18 -7.99 -11.45
C LYS A 46 1.32 -8.97 -11.74
N ALA A 47 2.48 -8.47 -12.13
CA ALA A 47 3.64 -9.32 -12.39
C ALA A 47 4.07 -10.09 -11.15
N TRP A 48 4.03 -9.43 -9.98
CA TRP A 48 4.36 -10.06 -8.69
C TRP A 48 3.38 -11.18 -8.32
N PHE A 49 2.07 -10.91 -8.36
CA PHE A 49 1.03 -11.90 -8.04
C PHE A 49 1.02 -13.09 -9.01
N MET A 50 1.27 -12.86 -10.31
CA MET A 50 1.33 -13.94 -11.30
C MET A 50 2.46 -14.94 -11.05
N ALA A 51 3.49 -14.57 -10.30
CA ALA A 51 4.59 -15.46 -9.92
C ALA A 51 4.33 -16.23 -8.62
N GLN A 52 3.27 -15.89 -7.86
CA GLN A 52 2.96 -16.52 -6.58
C GLN A 52 2.12 -17.80 -6.77
N PRO A 53 2.25 -18.79 -5.86
CA PRO A 53 1.36 -19.95 -5.85
C PRO A 53 -0.06 -19.56 -5.44
N THR A 54 -1.03 -20.41 -5.79
CA THR A 54 -2.45 -20.21 -5.41
C THR A 54 -2.68 -20.31 -3.90
N LEU A 55 -1.86 -21.11 -3.19
CA LEU A 55 -1.86 -21.23 -1.74
C LEU A 55 -0.52 -20.70 -1.22
N VAL A 56 -0.58 -19.68 -0.35
CA VAL A 56 0.60 -19.06 0.25
C VAL A 56 0.70 -19.52 1.69
N ASP A 57 1.80 -20.20 2.03
CA ASP A 57 2.11 -20.60 3.39
C ASP A 57 2.93 -19.52 4.11
N ILE A 58 2.41 -19.00 5.22
CA ILE A 58 3.07 -17.96 6.02
C ILE A 58 3.47 -18.58 7.36
N THR A 59 4.78 -18.66 7.63
CA THR A 59 5.30 -19.10 8.94
C THR A 59 5.53 -17.88 9.83
N ILE A 60 4.87 -17.84 10.98
CA ILE A 60 4.99 -16.76 11.96
C ILE A 60 5.83 -17.27 13.15
N PRO A 61 6.99 -16.68 13.43
CA PRO A 61 7.77 -16.99 14.63
C PRO A 61 6.99 -16.74 15.93
N ASP A 62 7.33 -17.46 17.00
CA ASP A 62 6.65 -17.38 18.30
C ASP A 62 6.69 -15.97 18.94
N ASP A 63 7.70 -15.17 18.59
CA ASP A 63 7.92 -13.80 19.06
C ASP A 63 7.34 -12.72 18.12
N ASN A 64 6.73 -13.13 17.01
CA ASN A 64 6.15 -12.24 16.02
C ASN A 64 4.63 -12.29 16.01
N LYS A 65 4.04 -11.21 15.49
CA LYS A 65 2.59 -11.10 15.27
C LYS A 65 2.29 -10.91 13.80
N PHE A 66 1.12 -11.37 13.36
CA PHE A 66 0.59 -11.13 12.02
C PHE A 66 -0.86 -10.66 12.16
N THR A 67 -1.20 -9.55 11.51
CA THR A 67 -2.51 -8.91 11.68
C THR A 67 -3.45 -9.24 10.53
N ILE A 68 -4.41 -10.12 10.74
CA ILE A 68 -5.39 -10.47 9.70
C ILE A 68 -6.51 -9.42 9.68
N CYS A 69 -6.67 -8.73 8.55
CA CYS A 69 -7.81 -7.85 8.30
C CYS A 69 -8.88 -8.54 7.44
N GLY A 70 -10.15 -8.33 7.77
CA GLY A 70 -11.29 -8.76 6.94
C GLY A 70 -11.60 -7.77 5.81
N ASP A 71 -12.83 -7.81 5.31
CA ASP A 71 -13.25 -6.96 4.21
C ASP A 71 -13.28 -5.47 4.58
N ILE A 72 -12.67 -4.64 3.74
CA ILE A 72 -12.63 -3.18 3.90
C ILE A 72 -13.69 -2.47 3.04
N HIS A 73 -14.17 -3.10 1.96
CA HIS A 73 -15.21 -2.58 1.06
C HIS A 73 -15.01 -1.12 0.56
N GLY A 74 -13.76 -0.70 0.38
CA GLY A 74 -13.44 0.66 -0.10
C GLY A 74 -13.56 1.76 0.96
N GLN A 75 -13.75 1.39 2.23
CA GLN A 75 -13.77 2.33 3.35
C GLN A 75 -12.34 2.79 3.70
N PHE A 76 -11.80 3.69 2.88
CA PHE A 76 -10.41 4.14 3.00
C PHE A 76 -10.09 4.78 4.35
N TYR A 77 -11.00 5.57 4.92
CA TYR A 77 -10.79 6.21 6.22
C TYR A 77 -10.74 5.17 7.36
N ASP A 78 -11.50 4.08 7.27
CA ASP A 78 -11.44 3.00 8.24
C ASP A 78 -10.12 2.22 8.13
N LEU A 79 -9.61 2.03 6.91
CA LEU A 79 -8.27 1.48 6.69
C LEU A 79 -7.18 2.36 7.32
N LEU A 80 -7.27 3.68 7.18
CA LEU A 80 -6.33 4.59 7.85
C LEU A 80 -6.40 4.44 9.37
N ASN A 81 -7.61 4.32 9.93
CA ASN A 81 -7.79 4.12 11.37
C ASN A 81 -7.18 2.78 11.84
N ILE A 82 -7.26 1.70 11.05
CA ILE A 82 -6.58 0.44 11.35
C ILE A 82 -5.06 0.65 11.46
N PHE A 83 -4.47 1.43 10.54
CA PHE A 83 -3.05 1.73 10.58
C PHE A 83 -2.66 2.68 11.72
N GLU A 84 -3.52 3.63 12.09
CA GLU A 84 -3.29 4.50 13.25
C GLU A 84 -3.32 3.69 14.57
N LEU A 85 -4.18 2.67 14.67
CA LEU A 85 -4.32 1.84 15.87
C LEU A 85 -3.28 0.72 15.99
N ASN A 86 -2.98 0.02 14.89
CA ASN A 86 -2.09 -1.16 14.91
C ASN A 86 -0.70 -0.91 14.29
N GLY A 87 -0.45 0.30 13.79
CA GLY A 87 0.80 0.70 13.13
C GLY A 87 0.74 0.59 11.61
N LEU A 88 1.73 1.13 10.91
CA LEU A 88 1.84 0.93 9.47
C LEU A 88 2.37 -0.49 9.16
N PRO A 89 2.04 -1.06 8.00
CA PRO A 89 2.66 -2.29 7.54
C PRO A 89 4.17 -2.15 7.41
N SER A 90 4.92 -3.10 7.95
CA SER A 90 6.38 -3.18 7.87
C SER A 90 6.84 -4.63 8.00
N GLU A 91 8.14 -4.89 7.81
CA GLU A 91 8.73 -6.22 8.05
C GLU A 91 8.52 -6.72 9.50
N THR A 92 8.41 -5.81 10.45
CA THR A 92 8.17 -6.11 11.88
C THR A 92 6.70 -6.01 12.29
N ASN A 93 5.82 -5.56 11.39
CA ASN A 93 4.38 -5.46 11.60
C ASN A 93 3.63 -5.92 10.34
N PRO A 94 3.66 -7.23 10.04
CA PRO A 94 3.01 -7.77 8.86
C PRO A 94 1.48 -7.86 9.05
N TYR A 95 0.78 -7.71 7.94
CA TYR A 95 -0.68 -7.75 7.78
C TYR A 95 -1.07 -8.78 6.73
#